data_AF-A0A382DT47-F1
#
_entry.id   AF-A0A382DT47-F1
#
_cell.length_a   1.000
_cell.length_b   1.000
_cell.length_c   1.000
_cell.angle_alpha   90.00
_cell.angle_beta   90.00
_cell.angle_gamma   90.00
#
_symmetry.space_group_name_H-M   'P 1'
#
loop_
_entity.id
_entity.type
_entity.pdbx_description
1 polymer ?
#
loop_
_entity_poly.entity_id
_entity_poly.type
_entity_poly.pdbx_seq_one_letter_code
_entity_poly.pdbx_strand_id
1 'polypeptide(L)' 'MKILCILYDDPKGGMPSNYALDSIPKLDKYPDGMTLPSPKAIDFSPGDLLGCVSGELGLRKFLVDAGHTLVVT' A
#
# COMPACT_ATOMS: atom_id res chain seq x y z
N MET A 1 -11.22 9.86 -13.30
CA MET A 1 -10.41 10.97 -12.72
C MET A 1 -8.95 10.59 -12.74
N LYS A 2 -8.04 11.57 -12.88
CA LYS A 2 -6.59 11.36 -12.79
C LYS A 2 -6.15 11.61 -11.35
N ILE A 3 -5.41 10.66 -10.78
CA ILE A 3 -4.92 10.69 -9.40
C ILE A 3 -3.41 10.74 -9.47
N LEU A 4 -2.83 11.80 -8.91
CA LEU A 4 -1.39 11.96 -8.76
C LEU A 4 -0.99 11.52 -7.36
N CYS A 5 -0.15 10.50 -7.27
CA CYS A 5 0.37 9.94 -6.03
C CYS A 5 1.88 10.21 -5.99
N ILE A 6 2.34 10.92 -4.97
CA ILE A 6 3.75 11.25 -4.80
C ILE A 6 4.31 10.34 -3.71
N LEU A 7 5.27 9.50 -4.07
CA LEU A 7 5.89 8.49 -3.21
C LEU A 7 7.41 8.64 -3.22
N TYR A 8 8.10 8.04 -2.26
CA TYR A 8 9.56 8.07 -2.24
C TYR A 8 10.15 7.06 -3.23
N ASP A 9 11.39 7.30 -3.65
CA ASP A 9 12.12 6.40 -4.54
C ASP A 9 12.23 4.99 -3.97
N ASP A 10 12.30 4.00 -4.85
CA ASP A 10 12.55 2.61 -4.46
C ASP A 10 13.88 2.46 -3.70
N PRO A 11 14.02 1.41 -2.87
CA PRO A 11 15.29 1.15 -2.20
C PRO A 11 16.43 1.06 -3.21
N LYS A 12 17.63 1.54 -2.82
CA LYS A 12 18.81 1.59 -3.72
C LYS A 12 19.19 0.23 -4.34
N GLY A 13 18.80 -0.88 -3.70
CA GLY A 13 19.02 -2.25 -4.19
C GLY A 13 17.88 -2.81 -5.04
N GLY A 14 16.88 -2.01 -5.39
CA GLY A 14 15.62 -2.45 -5.99
C GLY A 14 14.59 -2.89 -4.96
N MET A 15 13.40 -3.25 -5.45
CA MET A 15 12.33 -3.75 -4.59
C MET A 15 12.71 -5.09 -3.95
N PRO A 16 12.54 -5.23 -2.62
CA PRO A 16 12.86 -6.48 -1.94
C PRO A 16 11.88 -7.57 -2.38
N SER A 17 12.42 -8.71 -2.81
CA SER A 17 11.63 -9.93 -3.05
C SER A 17 11.39 -10.73 -1.77
N ASN A 18 12.11 -10.40 -0.68
CA ASN A 18 11.97 -11.04 0.62
C ASN A 18 12.17 -10.00 1.73
N TYR A 19 11.37 -10.13 2.79
CA TYR A 19 11.46 -9.27 3.98
C TYR A 19 12.09 -10.05 5.14
N ALA A 20 12.54 -9.33 6.18
CA ALA A 20 13.15 -9.96 7.34
C ALA A 20 12.17 -10.80 8.19
N LEU A 21 10.87 -10.49 8.08
CA LEU A 21 9.78 -11.17 8.75
C LEU A 21 8.72 -11.54 7.71
N ASP A 22 8.11 -12.72 7.87
CA ASP A 22 7.08 -13.22 6.95
C ASP A 22 5.72 -12.50 7.13
N SER A 23 5.49 -11.90 8.30
CA SER A 23 4.23 -11.20 8.59
C SER A 23 4.38 -10.16 9.70
N ILE A 24 3.39 -9.26 9.78
CA ILE A 24 3.25 -8.29 10.86
C ILE A 24 2.15 -8.71 11.84
N PRO A 25 2.25 -8.32 13.12
CA PRO A 25 1.18 -8.57 14.09
C PRO A 25 -0.14 -7.94 13.66
N LYS A 26 -1.24 -8.67 13.84
CA LYS A 26 -2.58 -8.13 13.64
C LYS A 26 -2.94 -7.22 14.82
N LEU A 27 -3.32 -5.98 14.51
CA LEU A 27 -3.94 -5.06 15.45
C LEU A 27 -5.46 -5.16 15.29
N ASP A 28 -6.20 -5.11 16.39
CA ASP A 28 -7.67 -5.15 16.35
C ASP A 28 -8.30 -3.76 16.50
N LYS A 29 -7.73 -2.88 17.34
CA LYS A 29 -8.23 -1.53 17.63
C LYS A 29 -7.10 -0.58 18.03
N TYR A 30 -7.36 0.72 17.91
CA TYR A 30 -6.52 1.74 18.53
C TYR A 30 -6.77 1.82 20.06
N PRO A 31 -5.80 2.30 20.86
CA PRO A 31 -5.91 2.35 22.32
C PRO A 31 -7.07 3.20 22.86
N ASP A 32 -7.52 4.18 22.08
CA ASP A 32 -8.66 5.05 22.38
C ASP A 32 -10.02 4.41 22.05
N GLY A 33 -10.02 3.18 21.54
CA GLY A 33 -11.22 2.45 21.13
C GLY A 33 -11.65 2.70 19.69
N MET A 34 -10.94 3.54 18.92
CA MET A 34 -11.21 3.76 17.50
C MET A 34 -10.96 2.47 16.69
N THR A 35 -11.83 2.19 15.72
CA THR A 35 -11.67 1.07 14.80
C THR A 35 -10.58 1.34 13.78
N LEU A 36 -9.89 0.29 13.34
CA LEU A 36 -8.95 0.39 12.22
C LEU A 36 -9.66 0.77 10.90
N PRO A 37 -8.91 1.25 9.88
CA PRO A 37 -9.45 1.44 8.54
C PRO A 37 -10.14 0.17 8.02
N SER A 38 -11.36 0.32 7.50
CA SER A 38 -12.21 -0.78 7.04
C SER A 38 -12.55 -0.67 5.54
N PRO A 39 -11.54 -0.72 4.64
CA PRO A 39 -11.80 -0.75 3.21
C PRO A 39 -12.53 -2.05 2.83
N LYS A 40 -13.24 -2.05 1.70
CA LYS A 40 -13.94 -3.25 1.20
C LYS A 40 -12.99 -4.40 0.86
N ALA A 41 -11.81 -4.07 0.36
CA ALA A 41 -10.74 -4.98 0.03
C ALA A 41 -9.40 -4.24 0.10
N ILE A 42 -8.32 -5.01 0.22
CA ILE A 42 -6.94 -4.56 0.05
C ILE A 42 -6.32 -5.41 -1.06
N ASP A 43 -5.52 -4.79 -1.92
CA ASP A 43 -4.80 -5.47 -3.02
C ASP A 43 -3.30 -5.66 -2.70
N PHE A 44 -2.95 -5.72 -1.40
CA PHE A 44 -1.58 -5.92 -0.93
C PHE A 44 -1.52 -6.88 0.27
N SER A 45 -0.33 -7.42 0.54
CA SER A 45 -0.10 -8.27 1.73
C SER A 45 0.39 -7.41 2.90
N PRO A 46 -0.21 -7.51 4.10
CA PRO A 46 0.29 -6.79 5.27
C PRO A 46 1.75 -7.14 5.58
N GLY A 47 2.64 -6.16 5.45
CA GLY A 47 4.10 -6.34 5.56
C GLY A 47 4.86 -5.89 4.32
N ASP A 48 4.20 -5.74 3.18
CA ASP A 48 4.80 -5.26 1.94
C ASP A 48 5.25 -3.79 2.05
N LEU A 49 6.30 -3.44 1.30
CA LEU A 49 6.73 -2.06 1.12
C LEU A 49 5.78 -1.33 0.14
N LEU A 50 4.89 -0.52 0.68
CA LEU A 50 3.84 0.16 -0.10
C LEU A 50 4.14 1.63 -0.43
N GLY A 51 5.04 2.27 0.32
CA GLY A 51 5.25 3.72 0.25
C GLY A 51 6.22 4.19 -0.81
N CYS A 52 6.84 3.28 -1.58
CA CYS A 52 7.72 3.65 -2.68
C CYS A 52 6.97 3.73 -4.01
N VAL A 53 7.61 4.32 -5.02
CA VAL A 53 7.08 4.43 -6.38
C VAL A 53 6.62 3.07 -6.93
N SER A 54 7.37 1.99 -6.69
CA SER A 54 6.96 0.63 -7.11
C SER A 54 5.88 -0.01 -6.22
N GLY A 55 5.69 0.48 -4.98
CA GLY A 55 4.68 -0.02 -4.06
C GLY A 55 3.28 0.56 -4.31
N GLU A 56 3.19 1.77 -4.86
CA GLU A 56 1.97 2.42 -5.35
C GLU A 56 0.82 2.48 -4.33
N LEU A 57 1.12 2.35 -3.04
CA LEU A 57 0.17 2.15 -1.94
C LEU A 57 -0.81 0.97 -2.13
N GLY A 58 -0.55 0.07 -3.09
CA GLY A 58 -1.50 -0.97 -3.48
C GLY A 58 -2.81 -0.43 -4.08
N LEU A 59 -2.80 0.79 -4.64
CA LEU A 59 -4.02 1.45 -5.14
C LEU A 59 -4.28 1.25 -6.63
N ARG A 60 -3.30 0.77 -7.40
CA ARG A 60 -3.38 0.72 -8.87
C ARG A 60 -4.59 -0.08 -9.36
N LYS A 61 -4.74 -1.32 -8.88
CA LYS A 61 -5.82 -2.21 -9.33
C LYS A 61 -7.20 -1.64 -8.99
N PHE A 62 -7.40 -1.25 -7.74
CA PHE A 62 -8.64 -0.58 -7.29
C PHE A 62 -9.01 0.64 -8.15
N LEU A 63 -8.04 1.51 -8.47
CA LEU A 63 -8.30 2.73 -9.23
C LEU A 63 -8.53 2.45 -10.73
N VAL A 64 -7.73 1.57 -11.33
CA VAL A 64 -7.84 1.21 -12.75
C VAL A 64 -9.14 0.45 -13.02
N ASP A 65 -9.53 -0.48 -12.16
CA ASP A 65 -10.78 -1.25 -12.29
C ASP A 65 -12.01 -0.33 -12.18
N ALA A 66 -11.90 0.76 -11.41
CA ALA A 66 -12.92 1.80 -11.32
C ALA A 66 -12.84 2.85 -12.46
N GLY A 67 -11.95 2.68 -13.45
CA GLY A 67 -11.82 3.57 -14.61
C GLY A 67 -11.05 4.86 -14.35
N HIS A 68 -10.26 4.92 -13.28
CA HIS A 68 -9.39 6.03 -12.94
C HIS A 68 -7.95 5.81 -13.45
N THR A 69 -7.20 6.89 -13.59
CA THR A 69 -5.79 6.83 -13.96
C THR A 69 -4.93 7.18 -12.75
N LEU A 70 -4.03 6.27 -12.35
CA LEU A 70 -3.06 6.50 -11.30
C LEU A 70 -1.70 6.89 -11.92
N VAL A 71 -1.19 8.07 -11.57
CA VAL A 71 0.16 8.53 -11.88
C VAL A 71 0.95 8.53 -10.59
N VAL A 72 2.05 7.78 -10.56
CA VAL A 72 2.96 7.69 -9.41
C VAL A 72 4.27 8.36 -9.79
N THR A 73 4.80 9.21 -8.90
CA THR A 73 6.07 9.93 -9.08
C THR A 73 6.75 10.20 -7.75
#